data_AF-A0A0H1B3B5-F1
#
_entry.id   AF-A0A0H1B3B5-F1
#
_cell.length_a   1.000
_cell.length_b   1.000
_cell.length_c   1.000
_cell.angle_alpha   90.00
_cell.angle_beta   90.00
_cell.angle_gamma   90.00
#
_symmetry.space_group_name_H-M   'P 1'
#
loop_
_entity.id
_entity.type
_entity.pdbx_description
1 polymer ?
#
loop_
_entity_poly.entity_id
_entity_poly.type
_entity_poly.pdbx_seq_one_letter_code
_entity_poly.pdbx_strand_id
1 'polypeptide(L)' 'NSLRDKEKVVFHCALSQERGPSAALKYIREREQVLGKEESAKQTVFVLDGGFVRWQEKYGEDQRLTQGYVKDIWED' A
#
# COMPACT_ATOMS: atom_id res chain seq x y z
N ASN A 1 15.89 -1.33 6.16
CA ASN A 1 14.50 -0.95 6.44
C ASN A 1 13.64 -2.20 6.57
N SER A 2 13.26 -2.58 7.80
CA SER A 2 12.40 -3.74 8.06
C SER A 2 10.96 -3.29 8.32
N LEU A 3 9.99 -4.11 7.90
CA LEU A 3 8.56 -3.90 8.19
C LEU A 3 8.14 -4.47 9.56
N ARG A 4 9.02 -5.23 10.23
CA ARG A 4 8.68 -6.00 11.45
C ARG A 4 8.07 -5.12 12.54
N ASP A 5 8.69 -3.98 12.83
CA ASP A 5 8.36 -3.12 13.97
C ASP A 5 7.45 -1.94 13.58
N LYS A 6 6.86 -1.98 12.39
CA LYS A 6 5.92 -0.94 11.94
C LYS A 6 4.53 -1.24 12.46
N GLU A 7 3.86 -0.24 13.03
CA GLU A 7 2.47 -0.36 13.48
C GLU A 7 1.51 -0.57 12.29
N LYS A 8 1.79 0.09 11.15
CA LYS A 8 0.91 0.10 9.98
C LYS A 8 1.67 -0.19 8.70
N VAL A 9 1.06 -0.98 7.82
CA VAL A 9 1.54 -1.23 6.46
C VAL A 9 0.38 -1.01 5.50
N VAL A 10 0.58 -0.17 4.48
CA VAL A 10 -0.43 0.14 3.47
C VAL A 10 0.03 -0.45 2.14
N PHE A 11 -0.77 -1.35 1.57
CA PHE A 11 -0.59 -1.89 0.22
C PHE A 11 -1.42 -1.11 -0.77
N HIS A 12 -0.93 -0.97 -2.00
CA HIS A 12 -1.71 -0.43 -3.11
C HIS A 12 -1.22 -1.00 -4.44
N CYS A 13 -2.01 -0.82 -5.51
CA CYS A 13 -1.49 -0.93 -6.88
C CYS A 13 -1.98 0.27 -7.71
N ALA A 14 -2.24 0.09 -9.00
CA ALA A 14 -2.84 1.15 -9.82
C ALA A 14 -4.27 1.48 -9.36
N LEU A 15 -5.15 0.47 -9.31
CA LEU A 15 -6.56 0.61 -8.88
C LEU A 15 -6.86 -0.05 -7.53
N SER A 16 -5.92 -0.82 -6.99
CA SER A 16 -6.09 -1.64 -5.78
C SER A 16 -7.22 -2.69 -5.83
N GLN A 17 -7.62 -3.15 -7.02
CA GLN A 17 -8.68 -4.16 -7.16
C GLN A 17 -8.18 -5.60 -7.01
N GLU A 18 -6.99 -5.92 -7.52
CA GLU A 18 -6.45 -7.30 -7.49
C GLU A 18 -5.07 -7.39 -6.84
N ARG A 19 -4.06 -6.75 -7.44
CA ARG A 19 -2.66 -6.86 -7.02
C ARG A 19 -2.40 -6.34 -5.61
N GLY A 20 -2.99 -5.20 -5.24
CA GLY A 20 -2.88 -4.62 -3.89
C GLY A 20 -3.43 -5.55 -2.82
N PRO A 21 -4.72 -5.96 -2.90
CA PRO A 21 -5.32 -6.92 -1.97
C PRO A 21 -4.60 -8.27 -1.92
N SER A 22 -4.17 -8.79 -3.07
CA SER A 22 -3.44 -10.07 -3.14
C SER A 22 -2.09 -10.01 -2.43
N ALA A 23 -1.35 -8.92 -2.59
CA ALA A 23 -0.08 -8.71 -1.91
C ALA A 23 -0.27 -8.56 -0.40
N ALA A 24 -1.30 -7.80 0.04
CA ALA A 24 -1.64 -7.67 1.45
C ALA A 24 -1.98 -9.03 2.10
N LEU A 25 -2.80 -9.84 1.43
CA LEU A 25 -3.15 -11.19 1.92
C LEU A 25 -1.94 -12.12 2.02
N LYS A 26 -1.07 -12.12 0.99
CA LYS A 26 0.18 -12.91 1.02
C LYS A 26 1.07 -12.47 2.18
N TYR A 27 1.21 -11.16 2.38
CA TYR A 27 2.00 -10.60 3.46
C TYR A 27 1.48 -11.00 4.85
N ILE A 28 0.16 -10.91 5.09
CA ILE A 28 -0.46 -11.31 6.35
C ILE A 28 -0.17 -12.78 6.66
N ARG A 29 -0.33 -13.66 5.67
CA ARG A 29 -0.09 -15.10 5.81
C ARG A 29 1.37 -15.40 6.15
N GLU A 30 2.30 -14.83 5.39
CA GLU A 30 3.74 -15.02 5.61
C GLU A 30 4.16 -14.48 6.99
N ARG A 31 3.66 -13.29 7.36
CA ARG A 31 3.95 -12.68 8.66
C ARG A 31 3.48 -13.56 9.81
N GLU A 32 2.28 -14.14 9.70
CA GLU A 32 1.76 -15.08 10.70
C GLU A 32 2.60 -16.37 10.74
N GLN A 33 3.01 -16.91 9.60
CA GLN A 33 3.86 -18.10 9.54
C GLN A 33 5.23 -17.90 10.20
N VAL A 34 5.85 -16.73 10.00
CA VAL A 34 7.21 -16.46 10.50
C VAL A 34 7.21 -15.99 11.96
N LEU A 35 6.20 -15.22 12.39
CA LEU A 35 6.21 -14.53 13.70
C LEU A 35 5.19 -15.10 14.68
N GLY A 36 4.28 -15.95 14.23
CA GLY A 36 3.15 -16.43 15.02
C GLY A 36 2.01 -15.41 15.06
N LYS A 37 0.83 -15.89 15.44
CA LYS A 37 -0.43 -15.13 15.41
C LYS A 37 -0.41 -13.88 16.31
N GLU A 38 0.14 -13.99 17.51
CA GLU A 38 0.16 -12.88 18.48
C GLU A 38 1.02 -11.71 17.98
N GLU A 39 2.25 -11.98 17.54
CA GLU A 39 3.09 -10.94 16.96
C GLU A 39 2.54 -10.42 15.64
N SER A 40 1.87 -11.25 14.84
CA SER A 40 1.17 -10.86 13.60
C SER A 40 0.08 -9.81 13.86
N ALA A 41 -0.73 -10.03 14.89
CA ALA A 41 -1.85 -9.16 15.23
C ALA A 41 -1.45 -7.75 15.70
N LYS A 42 -0.19 -7.50 16.06
CA LYS A 42 0.30 -6.18 16.49
C LYS A 42 0.40 -5.15 15.36
N GLN A 43 0.37 -5.57 14.10
CA GLN A 43 0.47 -4.69 12.95
C GLN A 43 -0.85 -4.64 12.19
N THR A 44 -1.31 -3.42 11.87
CA THR A 44 -2.50 -3.24 11.04
C THR A 44 -2.11 -3.12 9.57
N VAL A 45 -2.70 -3.99 8.75
CA VAL A 45 -2.50 -3.99 7.29
C VAL A 45 -3.70 -3.34 6.62
N PHE A 46 -3.43 -2.37 5.75
CA PHE A 46 -4.42 -1.63 4.98
C PHE A 46 -4.22 -1.85 3.48
N VAL A 47 -5.28 -1.63 2.71
CA VAL A 47 -5.23 -1.44 1.26
C VAL A 47 -5.72 -0.03 0.96
N LEU A 48 -4.94 0.75 0.21
CA LEU A 48 -5.35 2.08 -0.24
C LEU A 48 -6.41 1.94 -1.33
N ASP A 49 -7.63 2.34 -1.01
CA ASP A 49 -8.77 2.30 -1.92
C ASP A 49 -8.54 3.17 -3.18
N GLY A 50 -8.90 2.64 -4.35
CA GLY A 50 -8.67 3.26 -5.66
C GLY A 50 -7.21 3.31 -6.12
N GLY A 51 -6.27 2.85 -5.30
CA GLY A 51 -4.85 2.77 -5.65
C GLY A 51 -4.21 4.10 -6.03
N PHE A 52 -3.16 4.03 -6.83
CA PHE A 52 -2.44 5.22 -7.28
C PHE A 52 -3.27 6.10 -8.23
N VAL A 53 -4.20 5.52 -9.00
CA VAL A 53 -5.09 6.27 -9.90
C VAL A 53 -5.89 7.31 -9.10
N ARG A 54 -6.54 6.90 -8.02
CA ARG A 54 -7.30 7.82 -7.15
C ARG A 54 -6.40 8.73 -6.32
N TRP A 55 -5.21 8.27 -5.95
CA TRP A 55 -4.23 9.09 -5.24
C TRP A 55 -3.77 10.27 -6.10
N GLN A 56 -3.38 10.00 -7.35
CA GLN A 56 -2.81 11.02 -8.22
C GLN A 56 -3.85 12.05 -8.65
N GLU A 57 -5.12 11.66 -8.82
CA GLU A 57 -6.24 12.59 -9.04
C GLU A 57 -6.33 13.68 -7.96
N LYS A 58 -5.97 13.34 -6.72
CA LYS A 58 -6.09 14.24 -5.57
C LYS A 58 -4.77 14.91 -5.16
N TYR A 59 -3.66 14.20 -5.28
CA TYR A 59 -2.37 14.59 -4.72
C TYR A 59 -1.20 14.48 -5.72
N GLY A 60 -1.47 14.24 -7.01
CA GLY A 60 -0.43 14.03 -8.02
C GLY A 60 0.55 15.19 -8.10
N GLU A 61 0.04 16.42 -8.14
CA GLU A 61 0.86 17.64 -8.21
C GLU A 61 1.52 18.05 -6.87
N ASP A 62 1.14 17.46 -5.74
CA ASP A 62 1.74 17.79 -4.44
C ASP A 62 3.06 17.03 -4.24
N GLN A 63 4.18 17.72 -4.50
CA GLN A 63 5.54 17.16 -4.39
C GLN A 63 5.93 16.70 -2.97
N ARG A 64 5.18 17.11 -1.92
CA ARG A 64 5.40 16.61 -0.55
C ARG A 64 4.85 15.20 -0.36
N LEU A 65 3.90 14.81 -1.22
CA LEU A 65 3.13 13.56 -1.13
C LEU A 65 3.42 12.61 -2.29
N THR A 66 3.73 13.14 -3.47
CA THR A 66 3.94 12.38 -4.70
C THR A 66 5.27 12.75 -5.34
N GLN A 67 6.15 11.75 -5.49
CA GLN A 67 7.45 11.93 -6.12
C GLN A 67 7.41 11.44 -7.58
N GLY A 68 8.07 12.17 -8.49
CA GLY A 68 8.21 11.75 -9.89
C GLY A 68 6.90 11.75 -10.68
N TYR A 69 5.93 12.57 -10.29
CA TYR A 69 4.68 12.71 -11.02
C TYR A 69 4.93 13.38 -12.38
N VAL A 70 4.38 12.79 -13.44
CA VAL A 70 4.45 13.31 -14.81
C VAL A 70 3.04 13.56 -15.28
N LYS A 71 2.61 14.82 -15.25
CA LYS A 71 1.23 15.23 -15.48
C LYS A 71 0.67 14.74 -16.82
N ASP A 72 1.47 14.84 -17.88
CA ASP A 72 1.13 14.46 -19.26
C ASP A 72 0.78 12.98 -19.44
N ILE A 73 1.11 12.10 -18.47
CA ILE A 73 0.72 10.68 -18.51
C ILE A 73 -0.73 10.48 -18.02
N TRP A 74 -1.27 11.47 -17.30
CA TRP A 74 -2.55 11.38 -16.58
C TRP A 74 -3.61 12.37 -17.07
N GLU A 75 -3.23 13.33 -17.90
CA GLU A 75 -4.16 14.16 -18.67
C GLU A 75 -4.48 13.46 -19.99
N ASP A 76 -5.77 13.33 -20.31
CA ASP A 76 -6.24 12.92 -21.65
C ASP A 76 -6.05 14.04 -22.69
#